data_AF-A0A0C2DMJ1-F1
#
_entry.id   AF-A0A0C2DMJ1-F1
#
_cell.length_a   1.000
_cell.length_b   1.000
_cell.length_c   1.000
_cell.angle_alpha   90.00
_cell.angle_beta   90.00
_cell.angle_gamma   90.00
#
_symmetry.space_group_name_H-M   'P 1'
#
loop_
_entity.id
_entity.type
_entity.pdbx_description
1 polymer ?
#
loop_
_entity_poly.entity_id
_entity_poly.type
_entity_poly.pdbx_seq_one_letter_code
_entity_poly.pdbx_strand_id
1 'polypeptide(L)'
;MRRVILILLILMQIMFYINYIVNDGIIFFNIYVWSLLNLISLMAGWKAAKSEPNLYENRHIHFALSVTLLLMSVMSLIFILLIILTRPYFL
;
A
#
# COMPACT_ATOMS: atom_id res chain seq x y z
N MET A 1 4.73 -11.56 14.42
CA MET A 1 4.66 -11.74 12.95
C MET A 1 3.75 -10.72 12.25
N ARG A 2 2.53 -10.44 12.72
CA ARG A 2 1.59 -9.50 12.06
C ARG A 2 2.13 -8.08 11.87
N ARG A 3 2.80 -7.51 12.89
CA ARG A 3 3.44 -6.19 12.82
C ARG A 3 4.52 -6.10 11.74
N VAL A 4 5.32 -7.15 11.58
CA VAL A 4 6.38 -7.21 10.56
C VAL A 4 5.77 -7.15 9.16
N ILE A 5 4.66 -7.87 8.93
CA ILE A 5 3.93 -7.84 7.67
C ILE A 5 3.35 -6.45 7.40
N LEU A 6 2.78 -5.78 8.40
CA LEU A 6 2.28 -4.41 8.25
C LEU A 6 3.40 -3.44 7.85
N ILE A 7 4.55 -3.51 8.53
CA ILE A 7 5.72 -2.67 8.22
C ILE A 7 6.25 -2.95 6.81
N LEU A 8 6.36 -4.23 6.44
CA LEU A 8 6.77 -4.62 5.08
C LEU A 8 5.82 -4.06 4.04
N LEU A 9 4.51 -4.17 4.23
CA LEU A 9 3.52 -3.63 3.30
C LEU A 9 3.60 -2.10 3.20
N ILE A 10 3.85 -1.40 4.31
CA ILE A 10 4.10 0.06 4.29
C ILE A 10 5.36 0.39 3.48
N LEU A 11 6.46 -0.35 3.69
CA LEU A 11 7.69 -0.17 2.93
C LEU A 11 7.47 -0.43 1.43
N MET A 12 6.68 -1.43 1.08
CA MET A 12 6.31 -1.71 -0.31
C MET A 12 5.54 -0.55 -0.95
N GLN A 13 4.63 0.10 -0.21
CA GLN A 13 3.93 1.30 -0.70
C GLN A 13 4.89 2.47 -0.93
N ILE A 14 5.89 2.65 -0.06
CA ILE A 14 6.93 3.68 -0.27
C ILE A 14 7.78 3.35 -1.51
N MET A 15 8.14 2.08 -1.70
CA MET A 15 8.90 1.65 -2.89
C MET A 15 8.15 1.92 -4.18
N PHE A 16 6.82 1.81 -4.20
CA PHE A 16 6.00 2.20 -5.34
C PHE A 16 6.23 3.66 -5.74
N TYR A 17 6.14 4.59 -4.79
CA TYR A 17 6.36 6.02 -5.06
C TYR A 17 7.79 6.33 -5.52
N ILE A 18 8.80 5.67 -4.94
CA ILE A 18 10.19 5.81 -5.37
C ILE A 18 10.35 5.30 -6.80
N ASN A 19 9.78 4.13 -7.10
CA ASN A 19 9.82 3.56 -8.44
C ASN A 19 9.13 4.49 -9.46
N TYR A 20 8.03 5.13 -9.05
CA TYR A 20 7.34 6.13 -9.86
C TYR A 20 8.24 7.31 -10.24
N ILE A 21 8.93 7.89 -9.26
CA ILE A 21 9.78 9.08 -9.48
C ILE A 21 11.01 8.74 -10.31
N VAL A 22 11.62 7.58 -10.08
CA VAL A 22 12.91 7.21 -10.71
C VAL A 22 12.72 6.62 -12.10
N ASN A 23 11.67 5.83 -12.32
CA ASN A 23 11.52 5.00 -13.52
C ASN A 23 10.22 5.30 -14.28
N ASP A 24 10.05 6.55 -14.71
CA ASP A 24 8.85 7.07 -15.40
C ASP A 24 8.38 6.17 -16.59
N GLY A 25 9.30 5.41 -17.22
CA GLY A 25 8.99 4.45 -18.30
C GLY A 25 8.76 2.98 -17.90
N ILE A 26 9.19 2.52 -16.72
CA ILE A 26 9.09 1.09 -16.30
C ILE A 26 7.83 0.85 -15.45
N ILE A 27 7.23 1.92 -14.93
CA ILE A 27 5.99 1.87 -14.13
C ILE A 27 4.86 1.23 -14.93
N PHE A 28 4.80 1.41 -16.24
CA PHE A 28 3.72 0.88 -17.08
C PHE A 28 3.62 -0.65 -17.04
N PHE A 29 4.74 -1.35 -17.23
CA PHE A 29 4.76 -2.82 -17.12
C PHE A 29 4.50 -3.31 -15.69
N ASN A 30 4.87 -2.51 -14.68
CA ASN A 30 4.72 -2.88 -13.29
C ASN A 30 3.42 -2.40 -12.65
N ILE A 31 2.60 -1.58 -13.32
CA ILE A 31 1.42 -0.96 -12.70
C ILE A 31 0.37 -2.00 -12.28
N TYR A 32 0.27 -3.09 -13.04
CA TYR A 32 -0.58 -4.23 -12.70
C TYR A 32 -0.14 -4.92 -11.41
N VAL A 33 1.18 -5.14 -11.26
CA VAL A 33 1.76 -5.75 -10.05
C VAL A 33 1.57 -4.81 -8.85
N TRP A 34 1.81 -3.51 -9.04
CA TRP A 34 1.63 -2.50 -8.00
C TRP A 34 0.17 -2.35 -7.59
N SER A 35 -0.76 -2.40 -8.55
CA SER A 35 -2.20 -2.37 -8.27
C SER A 35 -2.65 -3.58 -7.45
N LEU A 36 -2.20 -4.78 -7.82
CA LEU A 36 -2.51 -6.01 -7.08
C LEU A 36 -1.92 -5.97 -5.66
N LEU A 37 -0.66 -5.59 -5.52
CA LEU A 37 -0.02 -5.39 -4.21
C LEU A 37 -0.78 -4.36 -3.37
N ASN A 38 -1.27 -3.30 -3.99
CA ASN A 38 -2.01 -2.28 -3.29
C ASN A 38 -3.37 -2.77 -2.78
N LEU A 39 -4.09 -3.58 -3.56
CA LEU A 39 -5.31 -4.25 -3.11
C LEU A 39 -5.02 -5.19 -1.93
N ILE A 40 -3.93 -5.95 -1.98
CA ILE A 40 -3.49 -6.81 -0.86
C ILE A 40 -3.20 -5.96 0.39
N SER A 41 -2.46 -4.85 0.25
CA SER A 41 -2.18 -3.93 1.34
C SER A 41 -3.46 -3.36 1.96
N LEU A 42 -4.44 -3.00 1.14
CA LEU A 42 -5.71 -2.45 1.60
C LEU A 42 -6.53 -3.49 2.36
N MET A 43 -6.64 -4.71 1.84
CA MET A 43 -7.30 -5.82 2.54
C MET A 43 -6.59 -6.18 3.85
N ALA A 44 -5.26 -6.20 3.84
CA ALA A 44 -4.46 -6.48 5.03
C ALA A 44 -4.60 -5.38 6.09
N GLY A 45 -4.57 -4.10 5.69
CA GLY A 45 -4.79 -2.95 6.57
C GLY A 45 -6.20 -2.95 7.17
N TRP A 46 -7.22 -3.24 6.36
CA TRP A 46 -8.60 -3.36 6.82
C TRP A 46 -8.79 -4.50 7.83
N LYS A 47 -8.25 -5.68 7.53
CA LYS A 47 -8.30 -6.84 8.43
C LYS A 47 -7.53 -6.58 9.73
N ALA A 48 -6.39 -5.89 9.64
CA ALA A 48 -5.60 -5.50 10.81
C ALA A 48 -6.32 -4.46 11.68
N ALA A 49 -7.01 -3.49 11.09
CA ALA A 49 -7.78 -2.49 11.82
C ALA A 49 -8.98 -3.09 12.59
N LYS A 50 -9.62 -4.13 12.05
CA LYS A 50 -10.72 -4.85 12.73
C LYS A 50 -10.25 -5.91 13.73
N SER A 51 -8.99 -6.32 13.68
CA SER A 51 -8.48 -7.36 14.58
C SER A 51 -8.09 -6.78 15.93
N GLU A 52 -8.42 -7.48 17.00
CA GLU A 52 -7.94 -7.12 18.33
C GLU A 52 -6.41 -7.25 18.43
N PRO A 53 -5.74 -6.36 19.19
CA PRO A 53 -4.31 -6.44 19.42
C PRO A 53 -3.97 -7.74 20.15
N ASN A 54 -2.82 -8.33 19.81
CA ASN A 54 -2.35 -9.52 20.50
C ASN A 54 -2.02 -9.19 21.97
N LEU A 55 -2.11 -10.15 22.89
CA LEU A 55 -2.00 -9.96 24.36
C LEU A 55 -0.76 -9.19 24.86
N TYR A 56 0.33 -9.15 24.09
CA TYR A 56 1.58 -8.45 24.41
C TYR A 56 1.83 -7.19 23.57
N GLU A 57 0.85 -6.76 22.78
CA GLU A 57 1.04 -5.77 21.75
C GLU A 57 0.38 -4.43 22.13
N ASN A 58 1.18 -3.35 22.14
CA ASN A 58 0.64 -2.02 22.42
C ASN A 58 -0.43 -1.65 21.37
N ARG A 59 -1.69 -1.58 21.82
CA ARG A 59 -2.89 -1.33 21.00
C ARG A 59 -2.76 -0.07 20.16
N HIS A 60 -2.16 0.98 20.71
CA HIS A 60 -1.97 2.25 20.00
C HIS A 60 -1.03 2.12 18.81
N ILE A 61 0.07 1.39 18.96
CA ILE A 61 1.06 1.21 17.88
C ILE A 61 0.49 0.33 16.77
N HIS A 62 -0.20 -0.76 17.13
CA HIS A 62 -0.82 -1.64 16.15
C HIS A 62 -1.93 -0.92 15.37
N PHE A 63 -2.76 -0.13 16.06
CA PHE A 63 -3.79 0.68 15.42
C PHE A 63 -3.19 1.75 14.51
N ALA A 64 -2.16 2.47 14.97
CA ALA A 64 -1.46 3.48 14.17
C ALA A 64 -0.90 2.87 12.87
N LEU A 65 -0.21 1.72 12.95
CA LEU A 65 0.33 1.02 11.76
C LEU A 65 -0.76 0.53 10.81
N SER A 66 -1.89 0.08 11.33
CA SER A 66 -3.01 -0.38 10.50
C SER A 66 -3.67 0.78 9.77
N VAL A 67 -3.86 1.90 10.45
CA VAL A 67 -4.44 3.12 9.89
C VAL A 67 -3.51 3.75 8.86
N THR A 68 -2.20 3.81 9.12
CA THR A 68 -1.23 4.34 8.15
C THR A 68 -1.18 3.47 6.88
N LEU A 69 -1.20 2.14 7.02
CA LEU A 69 -1.25 1.25 5.86
C LEU A 69 -2.54 1.44 5.05
N LEU A 70 -3.69 1.61 5.71
CA LEU A 70 -4.96 1.91 5.05
C LEU A 70 -4.91 3.23 4.30
N LEU A 71 -4.44 4.31 4.95
CA LEU A 71 -4.32 5.62 4.31
C LEU A 71 -3.36 5.59 3.11
N MET A 72 -2.20 4.97 3.26
CA MET A 72 -1.23 4.83 2.17
C MET A 72 -1.79 4.02 1.01
N SER A 73 -2.44 2.89 1.28
CA SER A 73 -3.01 2.07 0.20
C SER A 73 -4.12 2.79 -0.57
N VAL A 74 -4.98 3.54 0.12
CA VAL A 74 -6.00 4.40 -0.51
C VAL A 74 -5.35 5.49 -1.37
N MET A 75 -4.33 6.19 -0.86
CA MET A 75 -3.61 7.21 -1.61
C MET A 75 -2.91 6.62 -2.85
N SER A 76 -2.26 5.47 -2.71
CA SER A 76 -1.65 4.74 -3.83
C SER A 76 -2.69 4.32 -4.87
N LEU A 77 -3.92 3.97 -4.45
CA LEU A 77 -5.00 3.58 -5.37
C LEU A 77 -5.47 4.78 -6.19
N ILE A 78 -5.69 5.91 -5.52
CA ILE A 78 -6.03 7.18 -6.18
C ILE A 78 -4.92 7.56 -7.16
N PHE A 79 -3.66 7.39 -6.77
CA PHE A 79 -2.52 7.71 -7.62
C PHE A 79 -2.44 6.81 -8.86
N ILE A 80 -2.65 5.50 -8.71
CA ILE A 80 -2.72 4.56 -9.84
C ILE A 80 -3.86 4.94 -10.80
N LEU A 81 -5.04 5.27 -10.27
CA LEU A 81 -6.17 5.74 -11.08
C LEU A 81 -5.84 7.02 -11.84
N LEU A 82 -5.13 7.96 -11.20
CA LEU A 82 -4.69 9.19 -11.83
C LEU A 82 -3.73 8.92 -12.98
N ILE A 83 -2.76 8.01 -12.80
CA ILE A 83 -1.84 7.59 -13.88
C ILE A 83 -2.62 7.01 -15.05
N ILE A 84 -3.57 6.10 -14.79
CA ILE A 84 -4.41 5.47 -15.82
C ILE A 84 -5.20 6.53 -16.63
N LEU A 85 -5.79 7.51 -15.95
CA LEU A 85 -6.59 8.55 -16.60
C LEU A 85 -5.75 9.58 -17.36
N THR A 86 -4.58 9.95 -16.84
CA THR A 86 -3.74 11.02 -17.43
C THR A 86 -2.83 10.51 -18.54
N ARG A 87 -2.47 9.22 -18.52
CA ARG A 87 -1.61 8.60 -19.53
C ARG A 87 -2.26 7.33 -20.12
N PRO A 88 -3.43 7.45 -20.78
CA PRO A 88 -4.17 6.30 -21.30
C PRO A 88 -3.48 5.60 -22.48
N TYR A 89 -2.57 6.29 -23.18
CA TYR A 89 -1.79 5.73 -24.31
C TYR A 89 -0.73 4.70 -23.91
N PHE A 90 -0.60 4.39 -22.62
CA PHE A 90 0.35 3.42 -22.07
C PHE A 90 -0.33 2.18 -21.44
N LEU A 91 -1.63 2.00 -21.68
CA LEU A 91 -2.40 0.77 -21.45
C LEU A 91 -2.35 -0.11 -22.71
#